data_AF-A2NXE2-F1
#
_entry.id   AF-A2NXE2-F1
#
_cell.length_a   1.000
_cell.length_b   1.000
_cell.length_c   1.000
_cell.angle_alpha   90.00
_cell.angle_beta   90.00
_cell.angle_gamma   90.00
#
_symmetry.space_group_name_H-M   'P 1'
#
loop_
_entity.id
_entity.type
_entity.pdbx_description
1 polymer ?
#
loop_
_entity_poly.entity_id
_entity_poly.type
_entity_poly.pdbx_seq_one_letter_code
_entity_poly.pdbx_strand_id
1 'polypeptide(L)' 'LDVQLQQSGPELVKPGASVKMSCKASGYTFTSYVLHWVKQKPGSYLNGLDSI' A
#
# COMPACT_ATOMS: atom_id res chain seq x y z
N LEU A 1 9.03 16.98 -11.66
CA LEU A 1 7.75 16.45 -11.15
C LEU A 1 8.11 15.29 -10.25
N ASP A 2 7.80 15.39 -8.96
CA ASP A 2 8.06 14.34 -7.98
C ASP A 2 6.80 13.47 -7.85
N VAL A 3 6.98 12.15 -7.77
CA VAL A 3 5.87 11.20 -7.70
C VAL A 3 5.64 10.82 -6.24
N GLN A 4 4.40 10.99 -5.77
CA GLN A 4 4.05 10.70 -4.38
C GLN A 4 2.86 9.75 -4.30
N LEU A 5 2.97 8.76 -3.41
CA LEU A 5 1.91 7.81 -3.08
C LEU A 5 1.60 7.92 -1.59
N GLN A 6 0.40 8.37 -1.26
CA GLN A 6 -0.05 8.54 0.12
C GLN A 6 -1.10 7.50 0.46
N GLN A 7 -0.78 6.61 1.40
CA GLN A 7 -1.71 5.62 1.93
C GLN A 7 -2.58 6.22 3.03
N SER A 8 -3.78 5.66 3.23
CA SER A 8 -4.59 5.89 4.43
C SER A 8 -3.82 5.48 5.68
N GLY A 9 -4.10 6.16 6.79
CA GLY A 9 -3.47 5.86 8.07
C GLY A 9 -3.76 4.44 8.57
N PRO A 10 -3.01 3.97 9.58
CA PRO A 10 -3.23 2.66 10.18
C PRO A 10 -4.59 2.58 10.87
N GLU A 11 -5.26 1.44 10.73
CA GLU A 11 -6.54 1.14 11.37
C GLU A 11 -6.42 -0.12 12.23
N LEU A 12 -6.88 -0.05 13.47
CA LEU A 12 -6.93 -1.21 14.37
C LEU A 12 -8.28 -1.90 14.20
N VAL A 13 -8.27 -3.12 13.65
CA VAL A 13 -9.49 -3.91 13.44
C VAL A 13 -9.53 -5.17 14.27
N LYS A 14 -10.73 -5.71 14.48
CA LYS A 14 -10.93 -7.01 15.14
C LYS A 14 -10.46 -8.16 14.23
N PRO A 15 -9.95 -9.27 14.79
CA PRO A 15 -9.66 -10.47 14.02
C PRO A 15 -10.87 -10.93 13.20
N GLY A 16 -10.67 -11.25 11.91
CA GLY A 16 -11.73 -11.67 10.99
C GLY A 16 -12.53 -10.55 10.33
N ALA A 17 -12.32 -9.28 10.72
CA ALA A 17 -12.92 -8.14 10.04
C ALA A 17 -12.16 -7.78 8.75
N SER A 18 -12.87 -7.26 7.76
CA SER A 18 -12.25 -6.70 6.55
C SER A 18 -11.74 -5.29 6.81
N VAL A 19 -10.61 -4.93 6.18
CA VAL A 19 -10.01 -3.59 6.24
C VAL A 19 -10.09 -2.96 4.86
N LYS A 20 -10.41 -1.67 4.79
CA LYS A 20 -10.33 -0.89 3.56
C LYS A 20 -9.13 0.04 3.61
N MET A 21 -8.24 -0.09 2.65
CA MET A 21 -7.10 0.81 2.47
C MET A 21 -7.25 1.64 1.20
N SER A 22 -6.72 2.86 1.19
CA SER A 22 -6.72 3.74 0.02
C SER A 22 -5.33 4.29 -0.26
N CYS A 23 -5.00 4.51 -1.53
CA CYS A 23 -3.77 5.16 -1.97
C CYS A 23 -4.13 6.34 -2.88
N LYS A 24 -3.64 7.54 -2.54
CA LYS A 24 -3.72 8.72 -3.41
C LYS A 24 -2.39 8.93 -4.08
N ALA A 25 -2.41 9.00 -5.40
CA ALA A 25 -1.25 9.28 -6.21
C ALA A 25 -1.24 10.74 -6.67
N SER A 26 -0.09 11.40 -6.61
CA SER A 26 0.07 12.79 -7.06
C SER A 26 1.41 13.02 -7.74
N GLY A 27 1.50 14.10 -8.52
CA GLY A 27 2.71 14.47 -9.26
C GLY A 27 2.86 13.81 -10.63
N TYR A 28 2.02 12.83 -10.95
CA TYR A 28 1.87 12.27 -12.29
C TYR A 28 0.49 11.59 -12.44
N THR A 29 -0.03 11.49 -13.67
CA THR A 29 -1.26 10.73 -13.94
C THR A 29 -0.86 9.30 -14.30
N PHE A 30 -1.12 8.36 -13.39
CA PHE A 30 -0.84 6.95 -13.58
C PHE A 30 -1.84 6.35 -14.58
N THR A 31 -1.51 6.42 -15.86
CA THR A 31 -2.33 5.85 -16.96
C THR A 31 -1.77 4.53 -17.48
N SER A 32 -0.48 4.28 -17.27
CA SER A 32 0.29 3.18 -17.89
C SER A 32 1.20 2.41 -16.91
N TYR A 33 1.02 2.62 -15.60
CA TYR A 33 1.81 1.95 -14.55
C TYR A 33 0.92 1.11 -13.64
N VAL A 34 1.42 -0.06 -13.23
CA VAL A 34 0.74 -0.92 -12.26
C VAL A 34 1.06 -0.45 -10.84
N LEU A 35 0.02 -0.23 -10.03
CA LEU A 35 0.14 0.04 -8.61
C LEU A 35 -0.08 -1.25 -7.84
N HIS A 36 0.95 -1.72 -7.14
CA HIS A 36 0.90 -2.94 -6.33
C HIS A 36 0.75 -2.60 -4.85
N TRP A 37 -0.07 -3.40 -4.15
CA TRP A 37 -0.11 -3.39 -2.69
C TRP A 37 0.85 -4.44 -2.15
N VAL A 38 1.64 -4.05 -1.16
CA VAL A 38 2.65 -4.91 -0.58
C VAL A 38 2.49 -4.93 0.94
N LYS A 39 2.48 -6.13 1.51
CA LYS A 39 2.47 -6.32 2.96
C LYS A 39 3.85 -6.71 3.44
N GLN A 40 4.43 -5.90 4.33
CA GLN A 40 5.62 -6.32 5.08
C GLN A 40 5.22 -6.82 6.46
N LYS A 41 5.79 -7.96 6.84
CA LYS A 41 5.68 -8.51 8.20
C LYS A 41 6.78 -7.87 9.07
N PRO A 42 6.49 -7.52 10.34
CA PRO A 42 7.52 -7.04 11.26
C PRO A 42 8.69 -8.03 11.34
N GLY A 43 9.92 -7.56 11.14
CA GLY A 43 11.13 -8.40 11.16
C GLY A 43 11.46 -9.12 9.85
N SER A 44 10.67 -8.95 8.78
CA SER A 44 11.01 -9.45 7.44
C SER A 44 11.93 -8.47 6.72
N TYR A 45 13.03 -8.96 6.13
CA TYR A 45 13.77 -8.21 5.11
C TYR A 45 13.04 -8.30 3.77
N LEU A 46 13.29 -7.34 2.87
CA LEU A 46 12.57 -7.06 1.61
C LEU A 46 12.46 -8.24 0.59
N ASN A 47 12.95 -9.44 0.89
CA ASN A 47 12.77 -10.63 0.05
C ASN A 47 11.41 -11.33 0.21
N GLY A 48 10.60 -10.95 1.20
CA GLY A 48 9.30 -11.56 1.52
C GLY A 48 8.10 -10.64 1.25
N LEU A 49 8.15 -9.82 0.20
CA LEU A 49 7.03 -8.97 -0.19
C LEU A 49 5.92 -9.84 -0.79
N ASP A 50 4.88 -10.09 0.01
CA ASP A 50 3.64 -10.69 -0.49
C ASP A 50 2.82 -9.58 -1.16
N SER A 51 2.52 -9.75 -2.45
CA SER A 51 1.55 -8.91 -3.15
C SER A 51 0.16 -9.23 -2.59
N ILE A 52 -0.57 -8.20 -2.16
CA ILE A 52 -1.93 -8.33 -1.59
C ILE A 52 -2.95 -8.40 -2.73
#